data_AF-A0A0Q7BLC0-F1
#
_entry.id   AF-A0A0Q7BLC0-F1
#
_cell.length_a   1.000
_cell.length_b   1.000
_cell.length_c   1.000
_cell.angle_alpha   90.00
_cell.angle_beta   90.00
_cell.angle_gamma   90.00
#
_symmetry.space_group_name_H-M   'P 1'
#
loop_
_entity.id
_entity.type
_entity.pdbx_description
1 polymer ?
#
loop_
_entity_poly.entity_id
_entity_poly.type
_entity_poly.pdbx_seq_one_letter_code
_entity_poly.pdbx_strand_id
1 'polypeptide(L)'
;MERVPHENVATVLVDPVVLRELEVHLMTLDLRLWPIATAPICPDGPRQAFQVRNRMLMSRRGAWDDAATWTPAWISFGDSWYDGAEPLPWVAHQTLYRTLEQYDGRVRYRPGLGGVPRLAVPQERSA
;
A
#
# COMPACT_ATOMS: atom_id res chain seq x y z
N MET A 1 6.15 -24.92 13.15
CA MET A 1 5.59 -24.35 11.91
C MET A 1 5.91 -22.87 11.96
N GLU A 2 7.02 -22.48 11.35
CA GLU A 2 7.51 -21.10 11.36
C GLU A 2 6.57 -20.28 10.46
N ARG A 3 6.03 -19.17 10.98
CA ARG A 3 5.19 -18.29 10.16
C ARG A 3 6.06 -17.72 9.05
N VAL A 4 5.61 -17.83 7.80
CA VAL A 4 6.27 -17.18 6.67
C VAL A 4 6.41 -15.68 6.98
N PRO A 5 7.59 -15.07 6.77
CA PRO A 5 7.79 -13.65 7.00
C PRO A 5 6.76 -12.84 6.20
N HIS A 6 6.01 -12.00 6.91
CA HIS A 6 4.98 -11.12 6.33
C HIS A 6 5.37 -9.68 6.57
N GLU A 7 5.07 -8.83 5.61
CA GLU A 7 5.26 -7.39 5.68
C GLU A 7 3.91 -6.73 5.95
N ASN A 8 3.87 -5.84 6.93
CA ASN A 8 2.66 -5.10 7.27
C ASN A 8 2.48 -3.95 6.28
N VAL A 9 1.35 -3.97 5.56
CA VAL A 9 1.04 -2.98 4.54
C VAL A 9 -0.35 -2.38 4.71
N ALA A 10 -0.49 -1.11 4.35
CA ALA A 10 -1.80 -0.52 4.14
C ALA A 10 -2.31 -0.88 2.74
N THR A 11 -3.58 -1.20 2.62
CA THR A 11 -4.23 -1.41 1.31
C THR A 11 -5.06 -0.17 0.96
N VAL A 12 -4.77 0.41 -0.20
CA VAL A 12 -5.35 1.70 -0.64
C VAL A 12 -5.86 1.61 -2.08
N LEU A 13 -6.84 2.43 -2.42
CA LEU A 13 -7.20 2.80 -3.79
C LEU A 13 -6.71 4.21 -4.03
N VAL A 14 -5.98 4.43 -5.13
CA VAL A 14 -5.38 5.72 -5.46
C VAL A 14 -5.87 6.18 -6.82
N ASP A 15 -6.38 7.40 -6.89
CA ASP A 15 -6.69 8.05 -8.15
C ASP A 15 -5.43 8.09 -9.03
N PRO A 16 -5.48 7.55 -10.27
CA PRO A 16 -4.32 7.54 -11.17
C PRO A 16 -3.69 8.92 -11.39
N VAL A 17 -4.45 10.01 -11.25
CA VAL A 17 -3.96 11.39 -11.41
C VAL A 17 -2.94 11.76 -10.34
N VAL A 18 -3.08 11.27 -9.11
CA VAL A 18 -2.17 11.59 -7.99
C VAL A 18 -1.17 10.48 -7.69
N LEU A 19 -1.23 9.35 -8.40
CA LEU A 19 -0.44 8.16 -8.10
C LEU A 19 1.05 8.44 -8.01
N ARG A 20 1.61 9.16 -9.01
CA ARG A 20 3.04 9.50 -9.04
C ARG A 20 3.42 10.52 -7.96
N GLU A 21 2.55 11.49 -7.70
CA GLU A 21 2.81 12.50 -6.67
C GLU A 21 2.82 11.86 -5.28
N LEU A 22 1.84 11.02 -4.99
CA LEU A 22 1.75 10.26 -3.74
C LEU A 22 2.97 9.34 -3.57
N GLU A 23 3.39 8.64 -4.63
CA GLU A 23 4.59 7.80 -4.60
C GLU A 23 5.84 8.59 -4.17
N VAL A 24 6.08 9.76 -4.78
CA VAL A 24 7.22 10.62 -4.43
C VAL A 24 7.12 11.12 -2.99
N HIS A 25 5.95 11.58 -2.56
CA HIS A 25 5.75 12.05 -1.19
C HIS A 25 6.02 10.92 -0.17
N LEU A 26 5.47 9.73 -0.39
CA LEU A 26 5.70 8.57 0.47
C LEU A 26 7.19 8.22 0.57
N MET A 27 7.94 8.27 -0.54
CA MET A 27 9.38 8.02 -0.53
C MET A 27 10.15 8.98 0.38
N THR A 28 9.75 10.26 0.48
CA THR A 28 10.40 11.22 1.41
C THR A 28 10.21 10.87 2.88
N LEU A 29 9.23 10.01 3.19
CA LEU A 29 8.90 9.52 4.52
C LEU A 29 9.37 8.07 4.73
N ASP A 30 10.22 7.55 3.84
CA ASP A 30 10.63 6.15 3.80
C ASP A 30 9.43 5.17 3.81
N LEU A 31 8.38 5.52 3.07
CA LEU A 31 7.25 4.66 2.74
C LEU A 31 7.31 4.32 1.25
N ARG A 32 6.86 3.11 0.88
CA ARG A 32 6.89 2.64 -0.51
C ARG A 32 5.50 2.27 -1.00
N LEU A 33 5.13 2.81 -2.14
CA LEU A 33 3.87 2.50 -2.82
C LEU A 33 4.09 1.39 -3.86
N TRP A 34 3.23 0.38 -3.83
CA TRP A 34 3.31 -0.81 -4.67
C TRP A 34 1.97 -1.03 -5.38
N PRO A 35 1.83 -0.63 -6.66
CA PRO A 35 0.64 -0.96 -7.42
C PRO A 35 0.49 -2.49 -7.49
N ILE A 36 -0.66 -3.02 -7.05
CA ILE A 36 -0.84 -4.47 -6.91
C ILE A 36 -0.69 -5.19 -8.26
N ALA A 37 -1.08 -4.52 -9.35
CA ALA A 37 -1.00 -5.07 -10.70
C ALA A 37 0.43 -5.44 -11.14
N THR A 38 1.43 -4.79 -10.56
CA THR A 38 2.85 -4.94 -10.94
C THR A 38 3.73 -5.29 -9.74
N ALA A 39 3.13 -5.58 -8.59
CA ALA A 39 3.89 -5.94 -7.39
C ALA A 39 4.57 -7.31 -7.59
N PRO A 40 5.84 -7.47 -7.18
CA PRO A 40 6.64 -8.66 -7.48
C PRO A 40 6.10 -9.94 -6.83
N ILE A 41 5.26 -9.80 -5.80
CA ILE A 41 4.65 -10.92 -5.07
C ILE A 41 3.36 -11.44 -5.72
N CYS A 42 2.94 -10.86 -6.85
CA CYS A 42 1.69 -11.19 -7.53
C CYS A 42 1.95 -11.86 -8.89
N PRO A 43 1.86 -13.20 -9.00
CA PRO A 43 2.03 -13.90 -10.28
C PRO A 43 1.02 -13.49 -11.36
N ASP A 44 -0.22 -13.20 -10.96
CA ASP A 44 -1.27 -12.60 -11.80
C ASP A 44 -1.74 -11.29 -11.16
N GLY A 45 -0.88 -10.29 -11.25
CA GLY A 45 -1.10 -8.96 -10.69
C GLY A 45 -2.40 -8.30 -11.16
N PRO A 46 -2.72 -8.23 -12.47
CA PRO A 46 -3.95 -7.60 -12.95
C PRO A 46 -5.22 -8.21 -12.35
N ARG A 47 -5.28 -9.54 -12.24
CA ARG A 47 -6.41 -10.22 -11.60
C ARG A 47 -6.49 -9.89 -10.11
N GLN A 48 -5.36 -9.92 -9.41
CA GLN A 48 -5.32 -9.61 -7.98
C GLN A 48 -5.73 -8.16 -7.69
N ALA A 49 -5.26 -7.22 -8.51
CA ALA A 49 -5.66 -5.81 -8.45
C ALA A 49 -7.19 -5.67 -8.59
N PHE A 50 -7.78 -6.31 -9.61
CA PHE A 50 -9.24 -6.31 -9.80
C PHE A 50 -9.98 -6.86 -8.57
N GLN A 51 -9.53 -8.01 -8.04
CA GLN A 51 -10.17 -8.65 -6.89
C GLN A 51 -10.09 -7.80 -5.61
N VAL A 52 -8.94 -7.20 -5.33
CA VAL A 52 -8.74 -6.33 -4.16
C VAL A 52 -9.61 -5.09 -4.27
N ARG A 53 -9.59 -4.41 -5.43
CA ARG A 53 -10.44 -3.25 -5.67
C ARG A 53 -11.92 -3.58 -5.50
N ASN A 54 -12.40 -4.62 -6.17
CA ASN A 54 -13.79 -5.02 -6.08
C ASN A 54 -14.21 -5.32 -4.62
N ARG A 55 -13.36 -6.01 -3.85
CA ARG A 55 -13.61 -6.26 -2.42
C ARG A 55 -13.73 -4.96 -1.62
N MET A 56 -12.82 -4.00 -1.84
CA MET A 56 -12.86 -2.69 -1.15
C MET A 56 -14.13 -1.92 -1.47
N LEU A 57 -14.50 -1.82 -2.75
CA LEU A 57 -15.71 -1.12 -3.20
C LEU A 57 -16.98 -1.76 -2.63
N MET A 58 -17.12 -3.08 -2.73
CA MET A 58 -18.28 -3.81 -2.23
C MET A 58 -18.44 -3.66 -0.71
N SER A 59 -17.34 -3.60 0.04
CA SER A 59 -17.38 -3.39 1.50
C SER A 59 -17.96 -2.02 1.90
N ARG A 60 -17.97 -1.06 0.98
CA ARG A 60 -18.41 0.32 1.19
C ARG A 60 -19.78 0.64 0.60
N ARG A 61 -20.44 -0.33 -0.06
CA ARG A 61 -21.84 -0.25 -0.50
C ARG A 61 -22.15 1.03 -1.29
N GLY A 62 -21.33 1.37 -2.30
CA GLY A 62 -21.54 2.53 -3.18
C GLY A 62 -20.86 3.82 -2.72
N ALA A 63 -20.40 3.91 -1.47
CA ALA A 63 -19.76 5.13 -0.97
C ALA A 63 -18.46 5.51 -1.70
N TRP A 64 -17.83 4.56 -2.39
CA TRP A 64 -16.57 4.74 -3.12
C TRP A 64 -16.70 4.44 -4.63
N ASP A 65 -17.87 4.64 -5.23
CA ASP A 65 -18.07 4.38 -6.66
C ASP A 65 -17.17 5.24 -7.56
N ASP A 66 -16.75 6.41 -7.08
CA ASP A 66 -15.72 7.25 -7.70
C ASP A 66 -14.38 6.52 -7.91
N ALA A 67 -14.06 5.58 -7.02
CA ALA A 67 -12.82 4.81 -7.04
C ALA A 67 -12.89 3.52 -7.88
N ALA A 68 -13.95 3.33 -8.68
CA ALA A 68 -14.15 2.12 -9.49
C ALA A 68 -13.00 1.81 -10.47
N THR A 69 -12.33 2.85 -10.96
CA THR A 69 -11.20 2.75 -11.91
C THR A 69 -9.84 3.01 -11.26
N TRP A 70 -9.82 3.30 -9.96
CA TRP A 70 -8.61 3.68 -9.26
C TRP A 70 -7.63 2.52 -9.12
N THR A 71 -6.36 2.87 -8.93
CA THR A 71 -5.26 1.92 -8.81
C THR A 71 -5.24 1.34 -7.40
N PRO A 72 -5.45 0.03 -7.23
CA PRO A 72 -5.23 -0.61 -5.94
C PRO A 72 -3.72 -0.76 -5.71
N ALA A 73 -3.27 -0.32 -4.54
CA ALA A 73 -1.87 -0.36 -4.15
C ALA A 73 -1.72 -0.82 -2.69
N TRP A 74 -0.54 -1.38 -2.40
CA TRP A 74 -0.06 -1.52 -1.03
C TRP A 74 0.90 -0.39 -0.70
N ILE A 75 0.92 0.03 0.56
CA ILE A 75 1.95 0.91 1.09
C ILE A 75 2.68 0.16 2.19
N SER A 76 3.98 0.00 2.02
CA SER A 76 4.86 -0.63 3.00
C SER A 76 5.82 0.37 3.64
N PHE A 77 6.38 -0.02 4.77
CA PHE A 77 7.31 0.79 5.55
C PHE A 77 8.75 0.41 5.18
N GLY A 78 9.60 1.39 4.93
CA GLY A 78 11.03 1.20 4.72
C GLY A 78 11.79 0.92 6.02
N ASP A 79 13.09 0.68 5.88
CA ASP A 79 13.96 0.19 6.96
C ASP A 79 14.07 1.19 8.13
N SER A 80 13.93 2.51 7.88
CA SER A 80 14.05 3.51 8.94
C SER A 80 12.93 3.45 9.98
N TRP A 81 11.82 2.79 9.66
CA TRP A 81 10.70 2.57 10.58
C TRP A 81 10.88 1.33 11.48
N TYR A 82 11.91 0.52 11.23
CA TYR A 82 12.23 -0.67 12.01
C TYR A 82 13.51 -0.45 12.82
N ASP A 83 13.37 -0.20 14.13
CA ASP A 83 14.49 -0.07 15.06
C ASP A 83 14.80 -1.37 15.82
N GLY A 84 14.25 -2.50 15.36
CA GLY A 84 14.40 -3.82 15.96
C GLY A 84 13.33 -4.18 17.00
N ALA A 85 12.42 -3.26 17.34
CA ALA A 85 11.23 -3.57 18.12
C ALA A 85 10.02 -3.83 17.20
N GLU A 86 9.40 -5.01 17.34
CA GLU A 86 8.03 -5.23 16.85
C GLU A 86 7.05 -5.05 18.02
N PRO A 87 5.87 -4.43 17.81
CA PRO A 87 5.30 -3.95 16.54
C PRO A 87 5.84 -2.59 16.08
N LEU A 88 5.55 -2.22 14.81
CA LEU A 88 5.87 -0.89 14.25
C LEU A 88 5.49 0.25 15.22
N PRO A 89 6.34 1.27 15.39
CA PRO A 89 6.04 2.41 16.24
C PRO A 89 4.73 3.09 15.82
N TRP A 90 3.93 3.54 16.80
CA TRP A 90 2.68 4.25 16.52
C TRP A 90 2.87 5.49 15.63
N VAL A 91 4.02 6.16 15.74
CA VAL A 91 4.39 7.30 14.89
C VAL A 91 4.45 6.93 13.39
N ALA A 92 4.81 5.68 13.04
CA ALA A 92 4.81 5.20 11.67
C ALA A 92 3.37 5.15 11.12
N HIS A 93 2.45 4.58 11.90
CA HIS A 93 1.02 4.53 11.56
C HIS A 93 0.43 5.93 11.39
N GLN A 94 0.75 6.84 12.32
CA GLN A 94 0.24 8.21 12.27
C GLN A 94 0.80 8.96 11.05
N THR A 95 2.08 8.77 10.74
CA THR A 95 2.72 9.37 9.56
C THR A 95 2.03 8.91 8.28
N LEU A 96 1.83 7.59 8.12
CA LEU A 96 1.08 7.05 6.99
C LEU A 96 -0.31 7.67 6.85
N TYR A 97 -1.15 7.59 7.88
CA TYR A 97 -2.56 8.00 7.75
C TYR A 97 -2.71 9.52 7.59
N ARG A 98 -1.89 10.33 8.26
CA ARG A 98 -1.87 11.79 8.04
C ARG A 98 -1.41 12.16 6.64
N THR A 99 -0.50 11.39 6.04
CA THR A 99 -0.11 11.60 4.64
C THR A 99 -1.27 11.25 3.72
N LEU A 100 -1.98 10.13 3.94
CA LEU A 100 -3.15 9.77 3.12
C LEU A 100 -4.31 10.77 3.23
N GLU A 101 -4.54 11.35 4.41
CA GLU A 101 -5.55 12.38 4.64
C GLU A 101 -5.30 13.66 3.82
N GLN A 102 -4.05 13.99 3.49
CA GLN A 102 -3.72 15.14 2.63
C GLN A 102 -4.20 14.94 1.17
N TYR A 103 -4.46 13.70 0.77
CA TYR A 103 -4.99 13.33 -0.54
C TYR A 103 -6.48 12.96 -0.44
N ASP A 104 -7.23 13.57 0.49
CA ASP A 104 -8.67 13.32 0.61
C ASP A 104 -9.41 13.55 -0.72
N GLY A 105 -10.39 12.69 -0.99
CA GLY A 105 -11.08 12.64 -2.27
C GLY A 105 -10.25 12.08 -3.45
N ARG A 106 -8.97 11.75 -3.26
CA ARG A 106 -8.08 11.12 -4.26
C ARG A 106 -7.48 9.79 -3.80
N VAL A 107 -7.64 9.45 -2.52
CA VAL A 107 -7.27 8.15 -1.96
C VAL A 107 -8.43 7.60 -1.13
N ARG A 108 -8.70 6.30 -1.27
CA ARG A 108 -9.62 5.55 -0.38
C ARG A 108 -8.86 4.44 0.33
N TYR A 109 -9.02 4.34 1.63
CA TYR A 109 -8.34 3.31 2.42
C TYR A 109 -9.18 2.85 3.61
N ARG A 110 -8.82 1.69 4.16
CA ARG A 110 -9.37 1.20 5.43
C ARG A 110 -8.28 1.29 6.49
N PRO A 111 -8.55 1.86 7.67
CA PRO A 111 -7.62 1.80 8.79
C PRO A 111 -7.27 0.35 9.16
N GLY A 112 -6.01 0.12 9.49
CA GLY A 112 -5.42 -1.20 9.71
C GLY A 112 -4.35 -1.57 8.68
N LEU A 113 -3.45 -2.45 9.09
CA LEU A 113 -2.42 -3.05 8.22
C LEU A 113 -2.76 -4.52 8.00
N GLY A 114 -2.52 -5.00 6.78
CA GLY A 114 -2.60 -6.41 6.42
C GLY A 114 -1.21 -6.99 6.21
N GLY A 115 -1.04 -8.29 6.46
CA GLY A 115 0.19 -8.99 6.13
C GLY A 115 0.19 -9.45 4.67
N VAL A 116 1.25 -9.13 3.93
CA VAL A 116 1.54 -9.68 2.59
C VAL A 116 2.90 -10.40 2.61
N PRO A 117 3.19 -11.31 1.68
CA PRO A 117 4.56 -11.75 1.44
C PRO A 117 5.50 -10.55 1.28
N ARG A 118 6.74 -10.67 1.75
CA ARG A 118 7.71 -9.57 1.73
C ARG A 118 7.86 -8.97 0.32
N LEU A 119 7.66 -7.67 0.22
CA LEU A 119 7.83 -6.88 -0.98
C LEU A 119 9.31 -6.57 -1.12
N ALA A 120 10.07 -7.54 -1.65
CA ALA A 120 11.48 -7.32 -1.93
C ALA A 120 11.63 -6.18 -2.95
N VAL A 121 12.35 -5.12 -2.56
CA VAL A 121 12.84 -4.11 -3.51
C VAL A 121 13.77 -4.85 -4.47
N PRO A 122 13.53 -4.80 -5.80
CA PRO A 122 14.51 -5.30 -6.75
C PRO A 122 15.82 -4.52 -6.51
N GLN A 123 16.83 -5.21 -6.00
CA GLN A 123 18.18 -4.63 -5.97
C GLN A 123 18.59 -4.41 -7.42
N GLU A 124 19.02 -3.20 -7.76
CA GLU A 124 19.65 -2.96 -9.06
C GLU A 124 20.80 -3.97 -9.18
N ARG A 125 20.74 -4.82 -10.21
CA ARG A 125 21.90 -5.65 -10.58
C ARG A 125 23.01 -4.68 -10.96
N SER A 126 23.92 -4.42 -10.03
CA SER A 126 25.20 -3.78 -10.35
C SER A 126 25.87 -4.66 -11.39
N ALA A 127 26.08 -4.10 -12.58
CA ALA A 127 26.77 -4.72 -13.70
C ALA A 127 28.30 -4.65 -13.50
#